data_AF-A0A2Z3KGG9-F1
#
_entry.id   AF-A0A2Z3KGG9-F1
#
_cell.length_a   1.000
_cell.length_b   1.000
_cell.length_c   1.000
_cell.angle_alpha   90.00
_cell.angle_beta   90.00
_cell.angle_gamma   90.00
#
_symmetry.space_group_name_H-M   'P 1'
#
loop_
_entity.id
_entity.type
_entity.pdbx_description
1 polymer ?
#
loop_
_entity_poly.entity_id
_entity_poly.type
_entity_poly.pdbx_seq_one_letter_code
_entity_poly.pdbx_strand_id
1 'polypeptide(L)'
;MKSDSIFWKNIEHNVNSIKVQEEFFFGKRRVRLVNPIYVDFDKTSCDIYKEMFEDLAGVSRDFYALENKLNSLNYQKVLVNTYLEENSVSKVAKNCNLSYTTVSELKRRVRSIDKLSLENFEKLFTEATKKNNLKKNSK
;
A
#
# COMPACT_ATOMS: atom_id res chain seq x y z
N MET A 1 -37.77 41.40 -26.20
CA MET A 1 -37.15 40.61 -25.11
C MET A 1 -37.85 39.25 -25.04
N LYS A 2 -37.37 38.26 -25.80
CA LYS A 2 -37.91 36.88 -25.88
C LYS A 2 -36.78 35.84 -26.12
N SER A 3 -35.57 36.10 -25.64
CA SER A 3 -34.41 35.22 -25.86
C SER A 3 -34.14 34.24 -24.71
N ASP A 4 -34.60 34.53 -23.50
CA ASP A 4 -34.12 33.81 -22.31
C ASP A 4 -34.89 32.52 -22.04
N SER A 5 -36.07 32.35 -22.64
CA SER A 5 -36.92 31.17 -22.44
C SER A 5 -36.47 29.93 -23.22
N ILE A 6 -35.67 30.08 -24.29
CA ILE A 6 -35.25 28.97 -25.16
C ILE A 6 -33.96 28.34 -24.63
N PHE A 7 -33.10 29.13 -23.98
CA PHE A 7 -31.83 28.66 -23.43
C PHE A 7 -32.04 27.67 -22.28
N TRP A 8 -32.97 27.96 -21.37
CA TRP A 8 -33.27 27.06 -20.23
C TRP A 8 -34.02 25.79 -20.65
N LYS A 9 -34.93 25.86 -21.64
CA LYS A 9 -35.64 24.67 -22.15
C LYS A 9 -34.73 23.66 -22.85
N ASN A 10 -33.68 24.14 -23.52
CA ASN A 10 -32.70 23.26 -24.18
C ASN A 10 -31.72 22.60 -23.21
N ILE A 11 -31.54 23.15 -22.00
CA ILE A 11 -30.72 22.53 -20.96
C ILE A 11 -31.51 21.39 -20.31
N GLU A 12 -32.78 21.60 -19.97
CA GLU A 12 -33.62 20.57 -19.33
C GLU A 12 -33.76 19.27 -20.14
N HIS A 13 -33.73 19.35 -21.47
CA HIS A 13 -33.83 18.16 -22.32
C HIS A 13 -32.51 17.41 -22.55
N ASN A 14 -31.36 17.96 -22.11
CA ASN A 14 -30.04 17.34 -22.34
C ASN A 14 -29.37 16.78 -21.07
N VAL A 15 -29.99 16.93 -19.90
CA VAL A 15 -29.46 16.38 -18.63
C VAL A 15 -29.78 14.88 -18.46
N ASN A 16 -30.69 14.33 -19.27
CA ASN A 16 -31.22 12.98 -19.06
C ASN A 16 -30.38 11.80 -19.58
N SER A 17 -29.11 11.96 -19.96
CA SER A 17 -28.35 10.80 -20.47
C SER A 17 -26.86 10.72 -20.18
N ILE A 18 -26.27 11.61 -19.38
CA ILE A 18 -24.85 11.48 -19.06
C ILE A 18 -24.67 10.52 -17.87
N LYS A 19 -24.82 9.22 -18.12
CA LYS A 19 -24.29 8.18 -17.23
C LYS A 19 -22.76 8.20 -17.35
N VAL A 20 -22.10 9.11 -16.63
CA VAL A 20 -20.64 9.08 -16.48
C VAL A 20 -20.32 7.92 -15.54
N GLN A 21 -20.02 6.76 -16.13
CA GLN A 21 -19.36 5.66 -15.43
C GLN A 21 -17.88 5.76 -15.76
N GLU A 22 -17.06 5.91 -14.72
CA GLU A 22 -15.61 5.87 -14.86
C GLU A 22 -15.10 4.58 -14.21
N GLU A 23 -14.35 3.80 -14.99
CA GLU A 23 -13.64 2.64 -14.49
C GLU A 23 -12.17 3.00 -14.33
N PHE A 24 -11.61 2.69 -13.16
CA PHE A 24 -10.19 2.81 -12.92
C PHE A 24 -9.67 1.61 -12.14
N PHE A 25 -8.35 1.40 -12.24
CA PHE A 25 -7.67 0.31 -11.58
C PHE A 25 -7.00 0.80 -10.30
N PHE A 26 -7.23 0.06 -9.23
CA PHE A 26 -6.56 0.25 -7.95
C PHE A 26 -5.71 -0.99 -7.68
N GLY A 27 -4.44 -0.92 -8.06
CA GLY A 27 -3.56 -2.09 -8.11
C GLY A 27 -4.08 -3.15 -9.09
N LYS A 28 -4.31 -4.37 -8.61
CA LYS A 28 -4.88 -5.48 -9.43
C LYS A 28 -6.41 -5.51 -9.46
N ARG A 29 -7.09 -4.64 -8.69
CA ARG A 29 -8.55 -4.63 -8.60
C ARG A 29 -9.13 -3.55 -9.52
N ARG A 30 -10.11 -3.94 -10.34
CA ARG A 30 -10.90 -3.03 -11.16
C ARG A 30 -12.03 -2.46 -10.32
N VAL A 31 -12.14 -1.14 -10.26
CA VAL A 31 -13.18 -0.42 -9.53
C VAL A 31 -14.02 0.37 -10.53
N ARG A 32 -15.33 0.32 -10.36
CA ARG A 32 -16.29 1.07 -11.19
C ARG A 32 -16.94 2.14 -10.33
N LEU A 33 -16.70 3.40 -10.66
CA LEU A 33 -17.42 4.52 -10.07
C LEU A 33 -18.65 4.80 -10.92
N VAL A 34 -19.84 4.59 -10.34
CA VAL A 34 -21.09 4.99 -10.96
C VAL A 34 -21.50 6.28 -10.28
N ASN A 35 -21.44 7.41 -10.99
CA ASN A 35 -21.91 8.68 -10.45
C ASN A 35 -23.43 8.57 -10.21
N PRO A 36 -23.92 8.62 -8.95
CA PRO A 36 -25.34 8.57 -8.69
C PRO A 36 -25.96 9.86 -9.25
N ILE A 37 -26.81 9.70 -10.26
CA ILE A 37 -27.57 10.79 -10.87
C ILE A 37 -28.30 11.54 -9.75
N TYR A 38 -27.97 12.82 -9.58
CA TYR A 38 -28.60 13.82 -8.71
C TYR A 38 -29.47 13.23 -7.59
N VAL A 39 -28.85 12.93 -6.45
CA VAL A 39 -29.58 13.02 -5.18
C VAL A 39 -29.63 14.51 -4.86
N ASP A 40 -30.82 15.05 -4.62
CA ASP A 40 -31.01 16.43 -4.15
C ASP A 40 -30.35 16.52 -2.76
N PHE A 41 -29.04 16.77 -2.75
CA PHE A 41 -28.28 16.93 -1.52
C PHE A 41 -28.50 18.37 -1.08
N ASP A 42 -29.29 18.53 -0.02
CA ASP A 42 -29.26 19.75 0.76
C ASP A 42 -27.79 20.03 1.14
N LYS A 43 -27.35 21.30 1.18
CA LYS A 43 -25.92 21.66 1.32
C LYS A 43 -25.22 20.92 2.46
N THR A 44 -25.96 20.73 3.56
CA THR A 44 -25.56 19.97 4.75
C THR A 44 -25.14 18.53 4.44
N SER A 45 -25.83 17.84 3.53
CA SER A 45 -25.46 16.48 3.11
C SER A 45 -24.21 16.48 2.23
N CYS A 46 -24.05 17.47 1.35
CA CYS A 46 -22.85 17.59 0.51
C CYS A 46 -21.58 17.79 1.35
N ASP A 47 -21.65 18.61 2.40
CA ASP A 47 -20.53 18.86 3.30
C ASP A 47 -20.16 17.60 4.11
N ILE A 48 -21.15 16.86 4.60
CA ILE A 48 -20.94 15.57 5.30
C ILE A 48 -20.27 14.54 4.38
N TYR A 49 -20.74 14.39 3.14
CA TYR A 49 -20.10 13.46 2.19
C TYR A 49 -18.67 13.88 1.85
N LYS A 50 -18.40 15.19 1.79
CA LYS A 50 -17.06 15.71 1.55
C LYS A 50 -16.13 15.44 2.72
N GLU A 51 -16.55 15.69 3.95
CA GLU A 51 -15.78 15.34 5.16
C GLU A 51 -15.50 13.84 5.23
N MET A 52 -16.52 13.00 5.02
CA MET A 52 -16.34 11.54 5.00
C MET A 52 -15.35 11.09 3.93
N PHE A 53 -15.38 11.69 2.74
CA PHE A 53 -14.46 11.37 1.67
C PHE A 53 -13.03 11.83 1.98
N GLU A 54 -12.87 13.03 2.54
CA GLU A 54 -11.56 13.56 2.97
C GLU A 54 -10.95 12.70 4.09
N ASP A 55 -11.75 12.25 5.05
CA ASP A 55 -11.32 11.34 6.11
C ASP A 55 -10.89 9.97 5.54
N LEU A 56 -11.72 9.37 4.66
CA LEU A 56 -11.38 8.11 3.98
C LEU A 56 -10.11 8.23 3.13
N ALA A 57 -9.93 9.36 2.44
CA ALA A 57 -8.73 9.65 1.67
C ALA A 57 -7.50 9.84 2.59
N GLY A 58 -7.67 10.48 3.74
CA GLY A 58 -6.65 10.63 4.78
C GLY A 58 -6.19 9.28 5.32
N VAL A 59 -7.12 8.45 5.77
CA VAL A 59 -6.84 7.09 6.26
C VAL A 59 -6.17 6.23 5.18
N SER A 60 -6.64 6.33 3.92
CA SER A 60 -6.03 5.61 2.81
C SER A 60 -4.60 6.06 2.56
N ARG A 61 -4.33 7.37 2.58
CA ARG A 61 -2.98 7.92 2.43
C ARG A 61 -2.05 7.43 3.55
N ASP A 62 -2.52 7.45 4.79
CA ASP A 62 -1.76 6.96 5.94
C ASP A 62 -1.46 5.47 5.84
N PHE A 63 -2.44 4.68 5.39
CA PHE A 63 -2.24 3.25 5.11
C PHE A 63 -1.13 3.03 4.08
N TYR A 64 -1.15 3.74 2.94
CA TYR A 64 -0.10 3.59 1.92
C TYR A 64 1.25 4.13 2.36
N ALA A 65 1.28 5.19 3.15
CA ALA A 65 2.52 5.69 3.75
C ALA A 65 3.11 4.66 4.71
N LEU A 66 2.27 3.99 5.50
CA LEU A 66 2.67 2.91 6.40
C LEU A 66 3.11 1.66 5.62
N GLU A 67 2.36 1.26 4.60
CA GLU A 67 2.69 0.14 3.72
C GLU A 67 4.03 0.38 3.02
N ASN A 68 4.26 1.59 2.51
CA ASN A 68 5.54 1.98 1.92
C ASN A 68 6.67 2.02 2.96
N LYS A 69 6.40 2.42 4.20
CA LYS A 69 7.39 2.37 5.30
C LYS A 69 7.72 0.93 5.68
N LEU A 70 6.73 0.04 5.74
CA LEU A 70 6.90 -1.39 6.01
C LEU A 70 7.57 -2.12 4.82
N ASN A 71 7.29 -1.69 3.60
CA ASN A 71 7.98 -2.19 2.41
C ASN A 71 9.32 -1.48 2.16
N SER A 72 9.67 -0.48 2.98
CA SER A 72 10.90 0.26 2.80
C SER A 72 12.11 -0.65 3.00
N LEU A 73 13.12 -0.44 2.16
CA LEU A 73 14.39 -1.16 2.24
C LEU A 73 15.01 -1.09 3.65
N ASN A 74 14.81 0.02 4.37
CA ASN A 74 15.29 0.17 5.74
C ASN A 74 14.59 -0.77 6.72
N TYR A 75 13.27 -0.91 6.62
CA TYR A 75 12.54 -1.88 7.45
C TYR A 75 12.96 -3.32 7.14
N GLN A 76 13.13 -3.65 5.85
CA GLN A 76 13.61 -4.97 5.44
C GLN A 76 15.01 -5.28 6.03
N LYS A 77 15.92 -4.30 6.01
CA LYS A 77 17.25 -4.42 6.63
C LYS A 77 17.17 -4.64 8.15
N VAL A 78 16.28 -3.93 8.84
CA VAL A 78 16.07 -4.12 10.29
C VAL A 78 15.62 -5.56 10.56
N LEU A 79 14.65 -6.07 9.80
CA LEU A 79 14.19 -7.45 9.94
C LEU A 79 15.31 -8.48 9.71
N VAL A 80 16.12 -8.29 8.67
CA VAL A 80 17.27 -9.16 8.41
C VAL A 80 18.27 -9.11 9.55
N ASN A 81 18.59 -7.91 10.07
CA ASN A 81 19.50 -7.77 11.21
C ASN A 81 18.97 -8.48 12.46
N THR A 82 17.70 -8.27 12.82
CA THR A 82 17.07 -8.96 13.95
C THR A 82 17.11 -10.47 13.77
N TYR A 83 16.81 -10.97 12.56
CA TYR A 83 16.89 -12.40 12.25
C TYR A 83 18.32 -12.94 12.41
N LEU A 84 19.33 -12.21 11.93
CA LEU A 84 20.73 -12.58 12.08
C LEU A 84 21.15 -12.65 13.55
N GLU A 85 20.76 -11.67 14.37
CA GLU A 85 21.10 -11.61 15.79
C GLU A 85 20.45 -12.76 16.57
N GLU A 86 19.15 -13.01 16.36
CA GLU A 86 18.37 -14.01 17.10
C GLU A 86 18.66 -15.48 16.74
N ASN A 87 19.41 -15.76 15.67
CA ASN A 87 19.67 -17.14 15.22
C ASN A 87 21.17 -17.46 15.20
N SER A 88 21.52 -18.72 15.44
CA SER A 88 22.90 -19.18 15.35
C SER A 88 23.41 -19.12 13.89
N VAL A 89 24.72 -18.94 13.71
CA VAL A 89 25.36 -18.90 12.38
C VAL A 89 25.01 -20.15 11.57
N SER A 90 25.04 -21.33 12.20
CA SER A 90 24.70 -22.60 11.56
C SER A 90 23.25 -22.65 11.07
N LYS A 91 22.31 -22.17 11.88
CA LYS A 91 20.89 -22.15 11.51
C LYS A 91 20.62 -21.22 10.33
N VAL A 92 21.18 -20.01 10.37
CA VAL A 92 21.06 -19.04 9.27
C VAL A 92 21.70 -19.58 7.99
N ALA A 93 22.93 -20.10 8.08
CA ALA A 93 23.66 -20.65 6.94
C ALA A 93 22.87 -21.79 6.26
N LYS A 94 22.30 -22.70 7.05
CA LYS A 94 21.48 -23.81 6.56
C LYS A 94 20.17 -23.33 5.93
N ASN A 95 19.45 -22.43 6.60
CA ASN A 95 18.13 -21.98 6.13
C ASN A 95 18.23 -21.09 4.89
N CYS A 96 19.25 -20.23 4.82
CA CYS A 96 19.41 -19.27 3.74
C CYS A 96 20.33 -19.77 2.61
N ASN A 97 20.89 -20.99 2.74
CA ASN A 97 21.90 -21.54 1.85
C ASN A 97 23.08 -20.57 1.60
N LEU A 98 23.58 -19.99 2.69
CA LEU A 98 24.72 -19.06 2.68
C LEU A 98 25.94 -19.72 3.31
N SER A 99 27.14 -19.32 2.88
CA SER A 99 28.35 -19.80 3.51
C SER A 99 28.44 -19.35 4.97
N TYR A 100 28.98 -20.23 5.83
CA TYR A 100 29.21 -19.93 7.24
C TYR A 100 30.07 -18.67 7.43
N THR A 101 31.04 -18.45 6.55
CA THR A 101 31.89 -17.26 6.56
C THR A 101 31.09 -16.00 6.29
N THR A 102 30.23 -15.99 5.26
CA THR A 102 29.37 -14.85 4.94
C THR A 102 28.46 -14.49 6.12
N VAL A 103 27.80 -15.48 6.72
CA VAL A 103 26.91 -15.25 7.86
C VAL A 103 27.68 -14.75 9.08
N SER A 104 28.87 -15.31 9.35
CA SER A 104 29.73 -14.87 10.45
C SER A 104 30.20 -13.42 10.26
N GLU A 105 30.61 -13.05 9.05
CA GLU A 105 31.01 -11.68 8.71
C GLU A 105 29.87 -10.67 8.86
N LEU A 106 28.65 -11.06 8.47
CA LEU A 106 27.44 -10.24 8.64
C LEU A 106 27.10 -10.05 10.13
N LYS A 107 27.12 -11.13 10.94
CA LYS A 107 26.87 -11.02 12.39
C LYS A 107 27.94 -10.21 13.10
N ARG A 108 29.20 -10.32 12.68
CA ARG A 108 30.32 -9.53 13.21
C ARG A 108 30.38 -8.10 12.68
N ARG A 109 29.46 -7.71 11.78
CA ARG A 109 29.40 -6.39 11.12
C ARG A 109 30.67 -6.04 10.34
N VAL A 110 31.47 -7.04 9.98
CA VAL A 110 32.64 -6.89 9.09
C VAL A 110 32.17 -6.64 7.66
N ARG A 111 31.08 -7.32 7.26
CA ARG A 111 30.40 -7.11 5.99
C ARG A 111 29.08 -6.37 6.24
N SER A 112 28.86 -5.28 5.51
CA SER A 112 27.55 -4.60 5.52
C SER A 112 26.52 -5.36 4.70
N ILE A 113 25.27 -5.33 5.14
CA ILE A 113 24.13 -5.85 4.40
C ILE A 113 23.97 -5.13 3.06
N ASP A 114 24.34 -3.86 2.96
CA ASP A 114 24.25 -3.09 1.71
C ASP A 114 25.18 -3.61 0.61
N LYS A 115 26.20 -4.39 0.99
CA LYS A 115 27.17 -4.98 0.07
C LYS A 115 26.82 -6.43 -0.31
N LEU A 116 25.70 -6.97 0.17
CA LEU A 116 25.22 -8.28 -0.26
C LEU A 116 24.65 -8.19 -1.67
N SER A 117 24.74 -9.29 -2.42
CA SER A 117 23.95 -9.45 -3.63
C SER A 117 22.46 -9.48 -3.27
N LEU A 118 21.63 -8.96 -4.18
CA LEU A 118 20.18 -8.92 -4.01
C LEU A 118 19.62 -10.30 -3.68
N GLU A 119 20.05 -11.34 -4.42
CA GLU A 119 19.62 -12.72 -4.20
C GLU A 119 19.89 -13.23 -2.77
N ASN A 120 21.06 -12.91 -2.20
CA ASN A 120 21.40 -13.33 -0.84
C ASN A 120 20.63 -12.54 0.21
N PHE A 121 20.37 -11.25 -0.05
CA PHE A 121 19.52 -10.43 0.80
C PHE A 121 18.07 -10.94 0.80
N GLU A 122 17.51 -11.28 -0.36
CA GLU A 122 16.15 -11.82 -0.50
C GLU A 122 15.98 -13.14 0.26
N LYS A 123 16.98 -14.04 0.20
CA LYS A 123 16.97 -15.29 0.99
C LYS A 123 16.89 -15.01 2.49
N LEU A 124 17.72 -14.09 2.99
CA LEU A 124 17.71 -13.67 4.38
C LEU A 124 16.38 -13.01 4.78
N PHE A 125 15.86 -12.13 3.94
CA PHE A 125 14.60 -11.43 4.18
C PHE A 125 13.39 -12.39 4.19
N THR A 126 13.38 -13.38 3.29
CA THR A 126 12.35 -14.42 3.23
C THR A 126 12.31 -15.22 4.52
N GLU A 127 13.47 -15.62 5.06
CA GLU A 127 13.52 -16.37 6.32
C GLU A 127 13.19 -15.47 7.54
N ALA A 128 13.60 -14.20 7.51
CA ALA A 128 13.26 -13.23 8.55
C ALA A 128 11.74 -13.00 8.65
N THR A 129 11.06 -12.86 7.51
CA THR A 129 9.61 -12.63 7.45
C THR A 129 8.79 -13.86 7.86
N LYS A 130 9.20 -15.08 7.45
CA LYS A 130 8.59 -16.33 7.93
C LYS A 130 8.57 -16.40 9.47
N LYS A 131 9.69 -16.08 10.12
CA LYS A 131 9.79 -16.08 11.58
C LYS A 131 8.89 -15.02 12.22
N ASN A 132 8.80 -13.83 11.62
CA ASN A 132 7.98 -12.75 12.14
C ASN A 132 6.48 -13.05 12.07
N ASN A 133 6.03 -13.72 11.00
CA ASN A 133 4.66 -14.20 10.87
C ASN A 133 4.34 -15.32 11.87
N LEU A 134 5.30 -16.20 12.16
CA LEU A 134 5.14 -17.22 13.20
C LEU A 134 5.00 -16.60 14.60
N LYS A 135 5.76 -15.54 14.93
CA LYS A 135 5.61 -14.83 16.22
C LYS A 135 4.26 -14.12 16.37
N LYS A 136 3.67 -13.63 15.28
CA LYS A 136 2.33 -12.99 15.30
C LYS A 136 1.19 -13.96 15.52
N ASN A 137 1.33 -15.22 15.10
CA ASN A 137 0.30 -16.26 15.27
C ASN A 137 0.41 -17.03 16.60
N SER A 138 1.36 -16.68 17.47
CA SER A 138 1.57 -17.31 18.79
C SER A 138 1.23 -16.38 19.97
N LYS A 139 0.52 -15.29 19.71
CA LYS A 139 -0.10 -14.42 20.72
C LYS A 139 -1.60 -14.35 20.46
#